data_AF-A0A8S0V649-F1
#
_entry.id   AF-A0A8S0V649-F1
#
_cell.length_a   1.000
_cell.length_b   1.000
_cell.length_c   1.000
_cell.angle_alpha   90.00
_cell.angle_beta   90.00
_cell.angle_gamma   90.00
#
_symmetry.space_group_name_H-M   'P 1'
#
loop_
_entity.id
_entity.type
_entity.pdbx_description
1 polymer ?
#
loop_
_entity_poly.entity_id
_entity_poly.type
_entity_poly.pdbx_seq_one_letter_code
_entity_poly.pdbx_strand_id
1 'polypeptide(L)'
;MININGKAPKDGIVYDILMNQREEMPRGMLAGWKGPAAVDGDFLYVVDQETGSLKKYNAENDYREKLITSSEHLEDAEHMAAGRGRVCAVSVGGGSLLWLIF
;
A
#
# COMPACT_ATOMS: atom_id res chain seq x y z
N MET A 1 -3.80 -8.95 4.89
CA MET A 1 -2.97 -8.47 3.77
C MET A 1 -3.82 -8.52 2.52
N ILE A 2 -4.02 -7.38 1.84
CA ILE A 2 -4.84 -7.29 0.62
C ILE A 2 -3.87 -7.05 -0.53
N ASN A 3 -3.88 -7.93 -1.53
CA ASN A 3 -3.22 -7.71 -2.81
C ASN A 3 -4.31 -7.35 -3.82
N ILE A 4 -4.29 -6.12 -4.36
CA ILE A 4 -5.25 -5.69 -5.37
C ILE A 4 -4.58 -5.82 -6.73
N ASN A 5 -4.69 -7.01 -7.32
CA ASN A 5 -4.24 -7.28 -8.68
C ASN A 5 -5.34 -6.92 -9.68
N GLY A 6 -5.30 -5.69 -10.24
CA GLY A 6 -6.24 -5.28 -11.28
C GLY A 6 -6.00 -3.88 -11.84
N LYS A 7 -6.32 -3.68 -13.14
CA LYS A 7 -6.26 -2.38 -13.86
C LYS A 7 -7.59 -1.60 -13.81
N ALA A 8 -8.61 -2.13 -13.13
CA ALA A 8 -9.90 -1.48 -13.02
C ALA A 8 -9.85 -0.30 -12.03
N PRO A 9 -10.75 0.71 -12.17
CA PRO A 9 -11.00 1.66 -11.10
C PRO A 9 -11.21 0.88 -9.80
N LYS A 10 -10.39 1.18 -8.79
CA LYS A 10 -10.56 0.53 -7.49
C LYS A 10 -11.86 1.05 -6.90
N ASP A 11 -12.77 0.13 -6.64
CA ASP A 11 -13.92 0.32 -5.76
C ASP A 11 -13.62 -0.39 -4.44
N GLY A 12 -14.11 0.16 -3.34
CA GLY A 12 -13.78 -0.35 -2.02
C GLY A 12 -14.67 0.21 -0.93
N ILE A 13 -14.87 -0.62 0.09
CA ILE A 13 -15.59 -0.26 1.30
C ILE A 13 -14.65 -0.27 2.50
N VAL A 14 -14.79 0.71 3.38
CA VAL A 14 -14.22 0.66 4.73
C VAL A 14 -15.28 0.04 5.64
N TYR A 15 -14.86 -0.90 6.47
CA TYR A 15 -15.73 -1.45 7.51
C TYR A 15 -15.31 -0.88 8.86
N ASP A 16 -16.15 -0.01 9.43
CA ASP A 16 -15.97 0.44 10.81
C ASP A 16 -16.47 -0.65 11.76
N ILE A 17 -15.52 -1.27 12.46
CA ILE A 17 -15.80 -2.35 13.41
C ILE A 17 -16.52 -1.83 14.65
N LEU A 18 -16.22 -0.60 15.10
CA LEU A 18 -16.79 0.00 16.30
C LEU A 18 -18.26 0.39 16.07
N MET A 19 -18.56 0.94 14.89
CA MET A 19 -19.91 1.33 14.51
C MET A 19 -20.69 0.19 13.82
N ASN A 20 -20.01 -0.91 13.48
CA ASN A 20 -20.54 -2.05 12.75
C ASN A 20 -21.22 -1.64 11.43
N GLN A 21 -20.57 -0.74 10.69
CA GLN A 21 -21.09 -0.10 9.48
C GLN A 21 -20.08 -0.14 8.33
N ARG A 22 -20.61 -0.01 7.12
CA ARG A 22 -19.84 0.09 5.88
C ARG A 22 -19.86 1.53 5.40
N GLU A 23 -18.71 2.03 5.02
CA GLU A 23 -18.52 3.36 4.45
C GLU A 23 -17.82 3.23 3.09
N GLU A 24 -18.03 4.19 2.20
CA GLU A 24 -17.28 4.27 0.95
C GLU A 24 -15.80 4.57 1.25
N MET A 25 -14.88 3.93 0.53
CA MET A 25 -13.46 4.26 0.67
C MET A 25 -13.17 5.69 0.22
N PRO A 26 -12.32 6.43 0.96
CA PRO A 26 -11.82 7.73 0.52
C PRO A 26 -11.17 7.65 -0.87
N ARG A 27 -11.37 8.69 -1.68
CA ARG A 27 -10.89 8.70 -3.07
C ARG A 27 -9.36 8.63 -3.14
N GLY A 28 -8.68 9.32 -2.24
CA GLY A 28 -7.22 9.27 -2.12
C GLY A 28 -6.70 7.91 -1.64
N MET A 29 -7.51 7.09 -0.96
CA MET A 29 -7.16 5.70 -0.64
C MET A 29 -7.25 4.78 -1.88
N LEU A 30 -8.19 5.04 -2.78
CA LEU A 30 -8.40 4.24 -4.00
C LEU A 30 -7.45 4.61 -5.15
N ALA A 31 -7.10 5.88 -5.32
CA ALA A 31 -6.50 6.37 -6.56
C ALA A 31 -5.02 5.98 -6.76
N GLY A 32 -4.59 5.49 -7.93
CA GLY A 32 -3.18 5.60 -8.37
C GLY A 32 -2.13 4.77 -7.62
N TRP A 33 -2.40 3.48 -7.41
CA TRP A 33 -1.39 2.48 -7.02
C TRP A 33 -1.84 1.08 -7.45
N LYS A 34 -0.90 0.20 -7.77
CA LYS A 34 -1.14 -1.22 -8.03
C LYS A 34 -0.15 -2.04 -7.19
N GLY A 35 -0.60 -3.02 -6.42
CA GLY A 35 0.31 -3.83 -5.60
C GLY A 35 -0.18 -4.04 -4.16
N PRO A 36 0.72 -4.45 -3.25
CA PRO A 36 0.38 -4.74 -1.86
C PRO A 36 0.31 -3.48 -1.00
N ALA A 37 -0.45 -3.59 0.08
CA ALA A 37 -0.54 -2.60 1.15
C ALA A 37 -0.32 -3.23 2.54
N ALA A 38 0.23 -2.44 3.46
CA ALA A 38 0.49 -2.85 4.84
C ALA A 38 0.29 -1.65 5.79
N VAL A 39 -0.04 -1.94 7.04
CA VAL A 39 -0.31 -0.93 8.07
C VAL A 39 0.73 -1.06 9.19
N ASP A 40 1.21 0.08 9.70
CA ASP A 40 1.99 0.17 10.93
C ASP A 40 1.54 1.43 11.71
N GLY A 41 0.95 1.21 12.89
CA GLY A 41 0.25 2.26 13.63
C GLY A 41 -0.90 2.86 12.82
N ASP A 42 -0.92 4.18 12.73
CA ASP A 42 -1.98 4.95 12.03
C ASP A 42 -1.69 5.12 10.53
N PHE A 43 -0.62 4.52 10.02
CA PHE A 43 -0.17 4.73 8.64
C PHE A 43 -0.36 3.50 7.77
N LEU A 44 -0.96 3.74 6.60
CA LEU A 44 -1.07 2.77 5.51
C LEU A 44 0.05 3.04 4.50
N TYR A 45 0.86 2.02 4.24
CA TYR A 45 1.88 2.01 3.20
C TYR A 45 1.36 1.24 2.00
N VAL A 46 1.63 1.75 0.80
CA VAL A 46 1.25 1.12 -0.46
C VAL A 46 2.43 1.08 -1.41
N VAL A 47 2.65 -0.07 -2.02
CA VAL A 47 3.54 -0.20 -3.17
C VAL A 47 2.74 0.03 -4.44
N ASP A 48 3.35 0.78 -5.36
CA ASP A 48 2.86 0.99 -6.71
C ASP A 48 3.83 0.32 -7.70
N GLN A 49 3.51 -0.92 -8.03
CA GLN A 49 4.22 -1.82 -8.96
C GLN A 49 4.47 -1.17 -10.33
N GLU A 50 3.56 -0.33 -10.82
CA GLU A 50 3.75 0.29 -12.15
C GLU A 50 4.87 1.33 -12.17
N THR A 51 5.18 1.91 -11.01
CA THR A 51 6.21 2.96 -10.89
C THR A 51 7.39 2.54 -10.01
N GLY A 52 7.33 1.35 -9.42
CA GLY A 52 8.25 0.90 -8.38
C GLY A 52 8.30 1.84 -7.17
N SER A 53 7.19 2.51 -6.82
CA SER A 53 7.18 3.52 -5.76
C SER A 53 6.56 3.02 -4.46
N LEU A 54 7.04 3.52 -3.33
CA LEU A 54 6.41 3.36 -2.02
C LEU A 54 5.78 4.68 -1.60
N LYS A 55 4.51 4.63 -1.22
CA LYS A 55 3.75 5.79 -0.77
C LYS A 55 3.15 5.52 0.61
N LYS A 56 3.10 6.56 1.44
CA LYS A 56 2.45 6.58 2.75
C LYS A 56 1.16 7.36 2.62
N TYR A 57 0.03 6.73 2.95
CA TYR A 57 -1.27 7.38 2.94
C TYR A 57 -1.52 8.10 4.28
N ASN A 58 -1.89 9.37 4.18
CA ASN A 58 -2.35 10.21 5.27
C ASN A 58 -3.88 10.29 5.20
N ALA A 59 -4.54 9.66 6.18
CA ALA A 59 -6.00 9.62 6.24
C ALA A 59 -6.65 10.98 6.57
N GLU A 60 -5.95 11.86 7.30
CA GLU A 60 -6.49 13.18 7.67
C GLU A 60 -6.67 14.08 6.45
N ASN A 61 -5.78 13.97 5.47
CA ASN A 61 -5.76 14.82 4.28
C ASN A 61 -6.18 14.09 2.99
N ASP A 62 -6.60 12.82 3.09
CA ASP A 62 -6.90 11.92 1.95
C ASP A 62 -5.82 12.00 0.84
N TYR A 63 -4.55 12.02 1.25
CA TYR A 63 -3.41 12.24 0.37
C TYR A 63 -2.30 11.22 0.61
N ARG A 64 -1.45 11.00 -0.40
CA ARG A 64 -0.30 10.11 -0.31
C ARG A 64 1.01 10.84 -0.48
N GLU A 65 1.84 10.73 0.55
CA GLU A 65 3.22 11.16 0.50
C GLU A 65 4.07 10.07 -0.17
N LYS A 66 4.90 10.46 -1.14
CA LYS A 66 5.81 9.54 -1.83
C LYS A 66 7.10 9.41 -1.02
N LEU A 67 7.38 8.22 -0.49
CA LEU A 67 8.59 7.92 0.28
C LEU A 67 9.73 7.43 -0.61
N ILE A 68 9.41 6.63 -1.63
CA ILE A 68 10.36 6.16 -2.64
C ILE A 68 9.82 6.55 -4.01
N THR A 69 10.68 7.15 -4.83
CA THR A 69 10.28 7.63 -6.15
C THR A 69 10.17 6.51 -7.18
N SER A 70 11.13 5.59 -7.21
CA SER A 70 11.16 4.40 -8.07
C SER A 70 12.24 3.42 -7.57
N SER A 71 11.99 2.11 -7.70
CA SER A 71 12.89 1.01 -7.37
C SER A 71 12.44 -0.24 -8.12
N GLU A 72 13.33 -0.85 -8.87
CA GLU A 72 13.07 -2.10 -9.62
C GLU A 72 12.60 -3.24 -8.68
N HIS A 73 13.08 -3.25 -7.44
CA HIS A 73 12.69 -4.26 -6.45
C HIS A 73 11.23 -4.13 -5.98
N LEU A 74 10.55 -3.02 -6.30
CA LEU A 74 9.15 -2.79 -5.95
C LEU A 74 8.18 -3.01 -7.12
N GLU A 75 8.68 -3.14 -8.36
CA GLU A 75 7.85 -3.27 -9.55
C GLU A 75 7.04 -4.58 -9.58
N ASP A 76 7.57 -5.63 -8.95
CA ASP A 76 6.92 -6.95 -8.84
C ASP A 76 6.60 -7.35 -7.39
N ALA A 77 6.53 -6.38 -6.47
CA ALA A 77 6.23 -6.68 -5.08
C ALA A 77 4.83 -7.29 -4.95
N GLU A 78 4.70 -8.48 -4.37
CA GLU A 78 3.41 -9.18 -4.21
C GLU A 78 2.92 -9.19 -2.77
N HIS A 79 3.84 -9.20 -1.82
CA HIS A 79 3.52 -9.16 -0.40
C HIS A 79 4.27 -8.03 0.28
N MET A 80 3.63 -7.46 1.29
CA MET A 80 4.22 -6.44 2.11
C MET A 80 3.83 -6.62 3.57
N ALA A 81 4.80 -6.39 4.45
CA ALA A 81 4.58 -6.26 5.88
C ALA A 81 5.16 -4.93 6.35
N ALA A 82 4.53 -4.32 7.35
CA ALA A 82 5.01 -3.12 8.00
C ALA A 82 5.01 -3.32 9.52
N GLY A 83 5.96 -2.71 10.21
CA GLY A 83 6.06 -2.80 11.66
C GLY A 83 7.30 -2.13 12.22
N ARG A 84 7.13 -1.38 13.30
CA ARG A 84 8.21 -0.68 14.01
C ARG A 84 8.98 0.29 13.10
N GLY A 85 8.27 1.04 12.26
CA GLY A 85 8.83 2.01 11.31
C GLY A 85 9.45 1.39 10.06
N ARG A 86 9.34 0.07 9.87
CA ARG A 86 9.97 -0.63 8.75
C ARG A 86 8.94 -1.24 7.82
N VAL A 87 9.28 -1.30 6.54
CA VAL A 87 8.47 -1.94 5.50
C VAL A 87 9.32 -3.01 4.81
N CYS A 88 8.75 -4.19 4.66
CA CYS A 88 9.35 -5.31 3.93
C CYS A 88 8.46 -5.65 2.75
N ALA A 89 9.01 -5.66 1.54
CA ALA A 89 8.31 -6.07 0.33
C ALA A 89 9.04 -7.25 -0.31
N VAL A 90 8.28 -8.22 -0.84
CA VAL A 90 8.83 -9.40 -1.53
C VAL A 90 8.10 -9.63 -2.85
N SER A 91 8.85 -10.04 -3.87
CA SER A 91 8.34 -10.46 -5.17
C SER A 91 8.26 -12.00 -5.26
N VAL A 92 7.23 -12.52 -5.94
CA VAL A 92 7.12 -13.98 -6.18
C VAL A 92 8.09 -14.37 -7.28
N GLY A 93 8.96 -15.32 -6.95
CA GLY A 93 10.18 -15.66 -7.71
C GLY A 93 11.41 -15.74 -6.82
N GLY A 94 11.34 -15.24 -5.58
CA GLY A 94 12.39 -15.40 -4.56
C GLY A 94 13.69 -14.64 -4.84
N GLY A 95 13.74 -13.85 -5.91
CA GLY A 95 14.96 -13.19 -6.38
C GLY A 95 15.29 -11.86 -5.70
N SER A 96 14.36 -11.26 -4.94
CA SER A 96 14.58 -9.94 -4.32
C SER A 96 13.76 -9.77 -3.03
N LEU A 97 14.47 -9.47 -1.94
CA LEU A 97 13.92 -8.99 -0.68
C LEU A 97 14.38 -7.55 -0.50
N LEU A 98 13.45 -6.60 -0.46
CA LEU A 98 13.77 -5.21 -0.16
C LEU A 98 13.39 -4.91 1.28
N TRP A 99 14.40 -4.63 2.10
CA TRP A 99 14.24 -4.04 3.41
C TRP A 99 14.27 -2.53 3.29
N LEU A 100 13.18 -1.87 3.67
CA LEU A 100 13.13 -0.43 3.77
C LEU A 100 13.10 -0.04 5.25
N ILE A 101 14.11 0.74 5.64
CA ILE A 101 14.21 1.35 6.97
C ILE A 101 13.75 2.80 6.81
N PHE A 102 12.68 3.18 7.48
CA PHE A 102 12.19 4.57 7.55
C PHE A 102 12.24 5.06 8.99
#